data_AF-A0A1F9B4Z2-F1
#
_entry.id   AF-A0A1F9B4Z2-F1
#
_cell.length_a   1.000
_cell.length_b   1.000
_cell.length_c   1.000
_cell.angle_alpha   90.00
_cell.angle_beta   90.00
_cell.angle_gamma   90.00
#
_symmetry.space_group_name_H-M   'P 1'
#
loop_
_entity.id
_entity.type
_entity.pdbx_description
1 polymer ?
#
loop_
_entity_poly.entity_id
_entity_poly.type
_entity_poly.pdbx_seq_one_letter_code
_entity_poly.pdbx_strand_id
1 'polypeptide(L)' 'MTEETDFSSSGEWSVDEWTKEWAIHVGKAYHCSQCGTMVMVTKGGVGVMEPKCCNRPMVMVGKQDDIR' A
#
# COMPACT_ATOMS: atom_id res chain seq x y z
N MET A 1 -22.38 9.22 43.06
CA MET A 1 -22.56 8.14 42.08
C MET A 1 -23.19 8.78 40.86
N THR A 2 -22.36 9.14 39.90
CA THR A 2 -22.81 9.53 38.57
C THR A 2 -21.91 8.74 37.64
N GLU A 3 -22.46 7.66 37.08
CA GLU A 3 -21.83 6.88 36.03
C GLU A 3 -21.89 7.74 34.76
N GLU A 4 -20.75 8.32 34.40
CA GLU A 4 -20.55 9.00 33.14
C GLU A 4 -20.13 7.96 32.10
N THR A 5 -21.15 7.40 31.46
CA THR A 5 -21.01 6.39 30.40
C THR A 5 -20.26 6.97 29.21
N ASP A 6 -19.15 6.32 28.86
CA ASP A 6 -18.32 6.50 27.67
C ASP A 6 -19.12 6.81 26.40
N PHE A 7 -19.00 8.05 25.90
CA PHE A 7 -19.50 8.46 24.59
C PHE A 7 -18.37 8.84 23.62
N SER A 8 -17.19 8.22 23.76
CA SER A 8 -16.06 8.37 22.83
C SER A 8 -16.04 7.26 21.77
N SER A 9 -17.18 7.03 21.10
CA SER A 9 -17.33 6.00 20.07
C SER A 9 -17.21 6.56 18.66
N SER A 10 -16.01 7.01 18.29
CA SER A 10 -15.40 6.92 16.96
C SER A 10 -13.98 7.44 17.09
N GLY A 11 -13.12 6.62 17.69
CA GLY A 11 -11.72 6.97 17.94
C GLY A 11 -11.04 7.45 16.67
N GLU A 12 -10.42 8.61 16.71
CA GLU A 12 -9.58 9.13 15.64
C GLU A 12 -8.34 8.23 15.55
N TRP A 13 -8.18 7.55 14.42
CA TRP A 13 -7.06 6.65 14.20
C TRP A 13 -5.76 7.45 13.99
N SER A 14 -4.69 7.04 14.66
CA SER A 14 -3.36 7.65 14.53
C SER A 14 -2.77 7.34 13.15
N VAL A 15 -1.94 8.24 12.59
CA VAL A 15 -1.27 8.04 11.29
C VAL A 15 -0.48 6.73 11.25
N ASP A 16 0.15 6.34 12.36
CA ASP A 16 0.87 5.06 12.49
C ASP A 16 -0.05 3.84 12.46
N GLU A 17 -1.25 3.94 13.02
CA GLU A 17 -2.26 2.87 12.98
C GLU A 17 -2.80 2.69 11.57
N TRP A 18 -3.09 3.79 10.87
CA TRP A 18 -3.40 3.74 9.43
C TRP A 18 -2.29 3.09 8.61
N THR A 19 -1.04 3.43 8.89
CA THR A 19 0.12 2.95 8.12
C THR A 19 0.41 1.46 8.36
N LYS A 20 0.17 0.94 9.57
CA LYS A 20 0.32 -0.50 9.88
C LYS A 20 -0.64 -1.38 9.08
N GLU A 21 -1.84 -0.90 8.81
CA GLU A 21 -2.84 -1.64 8.04
C GLU A 21 -2.62 -1.56 6.52
N TRP A 22 -1.67 -0.71 6.06
CA TRP A 22 -1.40 -0.56 4.63
C TRP A 22 -0.59 -1.74 4.08
N ALA A 23 -1.23 -2.57 3.27
CA ALA A 23 -0.58 -3.61 2.48
C ALA A 23 -0.03 -3.10 1.13
N ILE A 24 -0.49 -1.93 0.67
CA ILE A 24 -0.01 -1.25 -0.53
C ILE A 24 1.01 -0.18 -0.11
N HIS A 25 2.27 -0.36 -0.51
CA HIS A 25 3.35 0.54 -0.11
C HIS A 25 3.79 1.45 -1.26
N VAL A 26 3.92 2.74 -0.95
CA VAL A 26 4.46 3.76 -1.87
C VAL A 26 5.89 3.38 -2.30
N GLY A 27 6.23 3.70 -3.54
CA GLY A 27 7.58 3.49 -4.09
C GLY A 27 7.82 2.09 -4.66
N LYS A 28 6.91 1.13 -4.44
CA LYS A 28 6.95 -0.15 -5.17
C LYS A 28 6.69 0.12 -6.66
N ALA A 29 7.54 -0.42 -7.53
CA ALA A 29 7.40 -0.32 -8.97
C ALA A 29 7.14 -1.70 -9.60
N TYR A 30 6.41 -1.70 -10.71
CA TYR A 30 6.04 -2.92 -11.44
C TYR A 30 6.28 -2.69 -12.93
N HIS A 31 6.76 -3.72 -13.63
CA HIS A 31 6.92 -3.70 -15.09
C HIS A 31 6.08 -4.78 -15.77
N CYS A 32 5.64 -4.52 -17.00
CA CYS A 32 5.04 -5.53 -17.85
C CYS A 32 6.13 -6.33 -18.57
N SER A 33 6.15 -7.64 -18.38
CA SER A 33 7.11 -8.54 -19.06
C SER A 33 6.84 -8.71 -20.56
N GLN A 34 5.72 -8.19 -21.08
CA GLN A 34 5.35 -8.31 -22.49
C GLN A 34 5.66 -7.03 -23.29
N CYS A 35 5.24 -5.87 -22.79
CA CYS A 35 5.38 -4.60 -23.51
C CYS A 35 6.39 -3.62 -22.88
N GLY A 36 6.96 -3.93 -21.70
CA GLY A 36 7.93 -3.07 -21.03
C GLY A 36 7.35 -1.86 -20.29
N THR A 37 6.02 -1.65 -20.30
CA THR A 37 5.40 -0.56 -19.53
C THR A 37 5.73 -0.67 -18.04
N MET A 38 6.06 0.46 -17.42
CA MET A 38 6.35 0.56 -15.99
C MET A 38 5.34 1.44 -15.26
N VAL A 39 5.00 1.06 -14.04
CA VAL A 39 4.14 1.82 -13.13
C VAL A 39 4.72 1.82 -11.72
N MET A 40 4.47 2.87 -10.95
CA MET A 40 4.92 3.01 -9.56
C MET A 40 3.75 3.40 -8.67
N VAL A 41 3.73 2.85 -7.46
CA VAL A 41 2.76 3.23 -6.43
C VAL A 41 3.11 4.62 -5.88
N THR A 42 2.26 5.61 -6.14
CA THR A 42 2.42 6.98 -5.63
C THR A 42 1.62 7.25 -4.35
N LYS A 43 0.68 6.36 -4.02
CA LYS A 43 -0.13 6.44 -2.80
C LYS A 43 -0.35 5.04 -2.22
N GLY A 44 -0.08 4.88 -0.94
CA GLY A 44 -0.30 3.63 -0.21
C GLY A 44 -1.77 3.46 0.21
N GLY A 45 -2.10 2.29 0.76
CA GLY A 45 -3.45 2.00 1.20
C GLY A 45 -3.64 0.56 1.66
N VAL A 46 -4.88 0.25 2.03
CA VAL A 46 -5.30 -1.09 2.44
C VAL A 46 -5.73 -1.93 1.23
N GLY A 47 -5.59 -3.26 1.32
CA GLY A 47 -6.02 -4.20 0.29
C GLY A 47 -4.88 -4.75 -0.57
N VAL A 48 -5.24 -5.46 -1.65
CA VAL A 48 -4.28 -6.16 -2.52
C VAL A 48 -4.06 -5.36 -3.80
N MET A 49 -2.80 -5.07 -4.13
CA MET A 49 -2.42 -4.44 -5.39
C MET A 49 -1.76 -5.44 -6.34
N GLU A 50 -2.50 -5.86 -7.37
CA GLU A 50 -2.05 -6.75 -8.44
C GLU A 50 -2.23 -6.09 -9.82
N PRO A 51 -1.34 -5.15 -10.21
CA PRO A 51 -1.47 -4.46 -11.48
C PRO A 51 -1.36 -5.45 -12.65
N LYS A 52 -2.24 -5.31 -13.64
CA LYS A 52 -2.28 -6.16 -14.83
C LYS A 52 -2.02 -5.33 -16.08
N CYS A 53 -1.18 -5.86 -16.97
CA CYS A 53 -0.87 -5.28 -18.27
C CYS A 53 -0.71 -6.43 -19.28
N CYS A 54 -1.15 -6.23 -20.53
CA CYS A 54 -1.15 -7.29 -21.55
C CYS A 54 -1.83 -8.60 -21.10
N ASN A 55 -2.95 -8.48 -20.35
CA ASN A 55 -3.71 -9.61 -19.77
C ASN A 55 -2.93 -10.52 -18.82
N ARG A 56 -1.83 -10.02 -18.22
CA ARG A 56 -1.01 -10.77 -17.26
C ARG A 56 -0.69 -9.91 -16.03
N PRO A 57 -0.49 -10.52 -14.86
CA PRO A 57 0.03 -9.79 -13.70
C PRO A 57 1.41 -9.21 -14.02
N MET A 58 1.64 -7.96 -13.60
CA MET A 58 2.93 -7.29 -13.75
C MET A 58 3.92 -7.82 -12.70
N VAL A 59 5.21 -7.75 -13.02
CA VAL A 59 6.30 -8.22 -12.16
C VAL A 59 6.83 -7.05 -11.34
N MET A 60 7.04 -7.23 -10.04
CA MET A 60 7.65 -6.22 -9.19
C MET A 60 9.11 -6.00 -9.60
N VAL A 61 9.50 -4.74 -9.76
CA VAL A 61 10.89 -4.37 -10.00
C VAL A 61 11.66 -4.54 -8.69
N GLY A 62 12.67 -5.42 -8.69
CA GLY A 62 13.54 -5.62 -7.54
C GLY A 62 14.25 -4.34 -7.13
N LYS A 63 14.50 -4.16 -5.82
CA LYS A 63 15.16 -2.98 -5.28
C LYS A 63 16.65 -2.99 -5.67
N GLN A 64 17.17 -1.87 -6.15
CA GLN A 64 18.59 -1.67 -6.41
C GLN A 64 19.29 -1.25 -5.11
N ASP A 65 19.43 -2.17 -4.14
CA ASP A 65 20.21 -1.96 -2.91
C ASP A 65 21.60 -2.66 -2.97
N ASP A 66 22.15 -2.89 -4.17
CA ASP A 66 23.47 -3.52 -4.35
C ASP A 66 24.41 -2.69 -5.24
N ILE A 67 24.33 -1.36 -5.16
CA ILE A 67 25.45 -0.51 -5.56
C ILE A 67 26.29 -0.28 -4.31
N ARG A 68 27.20 -1.23 -4.07
CA ARG A 68 28.24 -1.14 -3.05
C ARG A 68 29.39 -0.25 -3.50
#